data_AF-A0AAD4BYZ7-F1
#
_entry.id   AF-A0AAD4BYZ7-F1
#
_cell.length_a   1.000
_cell.length_b   1.000
_cell.length_c   1.000
_cell.angle_alpha   90.00
_cell.angle_beta   90.00
_cell.angle_gamma   90.00
#
_symmetry.space_group_name_H-M   'P 1'
#
loop_
_entity.id
_entity.type
_entity.pdbx_description
1 polymer ?
#
loop_
_entity_poly.entity_id
_entity_poly.type
_entity_poly.pdbx_seq_one_letter_code
_entity_poly.pdbx_strand_id
1 'polypeptide(L)'
;MSTDELARILFERLQEDTSEDEDEPEEDEEFLVLKEEYYYRYIMESHETEIRAYERLKDLQGSAIPRLILAGQFLPPDERAIQPPALLFEYIPSISLLDITPRHLLPSSASSCSQSSKASLRMALFTTTCR
;
A
#
# COMPACT_ATOMS: atom_id res chain seq x y z
N MET A 1 19.40 14.06 -1.20
CA MET A 1 18.55 13.54 -0.12
C MET A 1 18.04 12.17 -0.52
N SER A 2 18.13 11.14 0.32
CA SER A 2 17.54 9.81 0.02
C SER A 2 16.03 9.79 0.31
N THR A 3 15.30 8.78 -0.19
CA THR A 3 13.89 8.55 0.17
C THR A 3 13.72 8.32 1.67
N ASP A 4 14.66 7.60 2.29
CA ASP A 4 14.68 7.39 3.74
C ASP A 4 14.87 8.70 4.54
N GLU A 5 15.71 9.60 4.02
CA GLU A 5 15.96 10.91 4.63
C GLU A 5 14.72 11.81 4.54
N LEU A 6 14.05 11.81 3.39
CA LEU A 6 12.75 12.46 3.19
C LEU A 6 11.67 11.90 4.12
N ALA A 7 11.56 10.57 4.20
CA ALA A 7 10.60 9.89 5.06
C ALA A 7 10.76 10.31 6.52
N ARG A 8 12.02 10.42 6.98
CA ARG A 8 12.33 10.85 8.34
C ARG A 8 11.87 12.28 8.60
N ILE A 9 12.18 13.22 7.69
CA ILE A 9 11.78 14.62 7.84
C ILE A 9 10.24 14.75 7.86
N LEU A 10 9.55 14.05 6.96
CA LEU A 10 8.08 14.02 6.94
C LEU A 10 7.49 13.42 8.20
N PHE A 11 8.04 12.31 8.69
CA PHE A 11 7.57 11.65 9.89
C PHE A 11 7.77 12.49 11.15
N GLU A 12 8.92 13.18 11.26
CA GLU A 12 9.19 14.11 12.36
C GLU A 12 8.17 15.26 12.38
N ARG A 13 7.90 15.90 11.24
CA ARG A 13 6.89 16.99 11.16
C ARG A 13 5.46 16.52 11.41
N LEU A 14 5.05 15.36 10.88
CA LEU A 14 3.71 14.80 11.13
C LEU A 14 3.47 14.44 12.62
N GLN A 15 4.53 14.23 13.41
CA GLN A 15 4.40 13.98 14.84
C GLN A 15 4.27 15.28 15.65
N GLU A 16 4.90 16.36 15.22
CA GLU A 16 4.83 17.68 15.88
C GLU A 16 3.40 18.25 15.88
N ASP A 17 2.63 17.96 14.83
CA ASP A 17 1.24 18.43 14.65
C ASP A 17 0.17 17.69 15.49
N THR A 18 0.56 16.69 16.31
CA THR A 18 -0.39 15.97 17.19
C THR A 18 -0.54 16.60 18.59
N SER A 19 0.09 17.75 18.83
CA SER A 19 -0.13 18.53 20.06
C SER A 19 -1.45 19.32 19.96
N GLU A 20 -2.27 19.22 21.01
CA GLU A 20 -3.72 19.50 21.05
C GLU A 20 -4.11 21.00 21.02
N ASP A 21 -3.71 21.76 20.00
CA ASP A 21 -4.26 23.11 19.73
C ASP A 21 -5.26 23.02 18.55
N GLU A 22 -6.50 23.49 18.75
CA GLU A 22 -7.68 23.25 17.89
C GLU A 22 -7.68 23.96 16.51
N ASP A 23 -6.55 24.53 16.09
CA ASP A 23 -6.41 25.17 14.78
C ASP A 23 -5.70 24.21 13.81
N GLU A 24 -6.37 23.82 12.73
CA GLU A 24 -5.80 22.97 11.67
C GLU A 24 -4.49 23.61 11.17
N PRO A 25 -3.32 22.96 11.33
CA PRO A 25 -2.06 23.57 10.97
C PRO A 25 -2.05 23.83 9.46
N GLU A 26 -1.86 25.09 9.08
CA GLU A 26 -1.70 25.48 7.69
C GLU A 26 -0.38 24.85 7.18
N GLU A 27 -0.48 23.75 6.40
CA GLU A 27 0.68 23.08 5.80
C GLU A 27 1.46 24.12 4.97
N ASP A 28 2.71 24.38 5.33
CA ASP A 28 3.55 25.33 4.62
C ASP A 28 3.88 24.83 3.20
N GLU A 29 3.99 25.74 2.24
CA GLU A 29 4.28 25.40 0.83
C GLU A 29 5.54 24.52 0.70
N GLU A 30 6.54 24.74 1.56
CA GLU A 30 7.78 23.94 1.59
C GLU A 30 7.52 22.49 2.01
N PHE A 31 6.65 22.26 3.00
CA PHE A 31 6.26 20.92 3.42
C PHE A 31 5.41 20.20 2.37
N LEU A 32 4.50 20.92 1.69
CA LEU A 32 3.73 20.38 0.58
C LEU A 32 4.64 19.87 -0.55
N VAL A 33 5.65 20.66 -0.93
CA VAL A 33 6.64 20.27 -1.95
C VAL A 33 7.45 19.05 -1.49
N LEU A 34 7.90 19.03 -0.23
CA LEU A 34 8.66 17.91 0.33
C LEU A 34 7.83 16.60 0.34
N LYS A 35 6.56 16.70 0.73
CA LYS A 35 5.57 15.63 0.75
C LYS A 35 5.34 15.08 -0.65
N GLU A 36 5.14 15.97 -1.63
CA GLU A 36 4.98 15.59 -3.03
C GLU A 36 6.23 14.87 -3.58
N GLU A 37 7.43 15.40 -3.33
CA GLU A 37 8.69 14.76 -3.75
C GLU A 37 8.84 13.36 -3.14
N TYR A 38 8.58 13.22 -1.84
CA TYR A 38 8.66 11.95 -1.15
C TYR A 38 7.71 10.91 -1.75
N TYR A 39 6.42 11.25 -1.87
CA TYR A 39 5.43 10.31 -2.40
C TYR A 39 5.72 9.97 -3.86
N TYR A 40 6.20 10.91 -4.66
CA TYR A 40 6.63 10.65 -6.03
C TYR A 40 7.78 9.65 -6.09
N ARG A 41 8.80 9.80 -5.24
CA ARG A 41 9.92 8.85 -5.23
C ARG A 41 9.51 7.48 -4.70
N TYR A 42 8.70 7.47 -3.64
CA TYR A 42 8.16 6.25 -3.06
C TYR A 42 7.34 5.44 -4.08
N ILE A 43 6.45 6.09 -4.84
CA ILE A 43 5.64 5.39 -5.85
C ILE A 43 6.49 4.82 -6.98
N MET A 44 7.54 5.55 -7.41
CA MET A 44 8.45 5.06 -8.44
C MET A 44 9.28 3.85 -7.99
N GLU A 45 9.82 3.90 -6.77
CA GLU A 45 10.56 2.78 -6.17
C GLU A 45 9.66 1.54 -5.96
N SER A 46 8.44 1.77 -5.49
CA SER A 46 7.42 0.72 -5.31
C SER A 46 7.06 0.08 -6.63
N HIS A 47 6.76 0.87 -7.66
CA HIS A 47 6.42 0.41 -9.00
C HIS A 47 7.54 -0.43 -9.63
N GLU A 48 8.80 0.03 -9.56
CA GLU A 48 9.94 -0.75 -10.07
C GLU A 48 10.09 -2.09 -9.33
N THR A 49 9.91 -2.08 -8.01
CA THR A 49 10.02 -3.27 -7.18
C THR A 49 8.91 -4.26 -7.52
N GLU A 50 7.69 -3.76 -7.74
CA GLU A 50 6.52 -4.57 -8.09
C GLU A 50 6.69 -5.22 -9.47
N ILE A 51 7.13 -4.48 -10.49
CA ILE A 51 7.43 -5.05 -11.82
C ILE A 51 8.46 -6.18 -11.69
N ARG A 52 9.57 -5.94 -11.00
CA ARG A 52 10.62 -6.96 -10.80
C ARG A 52 10.08 -8.18 -10.04
N ALA A 53 9.16 -7.99 -9.11
CA ALA A 53 8.53 -9.10 -8.40
C ALA A 53 7.66 -9.94 -9.35
N TYR A 54 6.82 -9.29 -10.16
CA TYR A 54 5.97 -9.99 -11.14
C TYR A 54 6.80 -10.71 -12.22
N GLU A 55 7.92 -10.15 -12.65
CA GLU A 55 8.86 -10.82 -13.56
C GLU A 55 9.44 -12.11 -12.95
N ARG A 56 9.80 -12.09 -11.67
CA ARG A 56 10.33 -13.28 -10.96
C ARG A 56 9.27 -14.33 -10.66
N LEU A 57 8.01 -13.90 -10.48
CA LEU A 57 6.87 -14.77 -10.15
C LEU A 57 6.03 -15.12 -11.38
N LYS A 58 6.62 -15.04 -12.59
CA LYS A 58 5.93 -15.27 -13.86
C LYS A 58 5.17 -16.60 -13.90
N ASP A 59 5.74 -17.66 -13.34
CA ASP A 59 5.13 -19.00 -13.34
C ASP A 59 3.93 -19.12 -12.39
N LEU A 60 3.78 -18.19 -11.45
CA LEU A 60 2.67 -18.15 -10.49
C LEU A 60 1.51 -17.25 -10.97
N GLN A 61 1.73 -16.48 -12.04
CA GLN A 61 0.72 -15.55 -12.58
C GLN A 61 -0.45 -16.29 -13.25
N GLY A 62 -1.67 -15.91 -12.88
CA GLY A 62 -2.92 -16.54 -13.32
C GLY A 62 -3.26 -17.82 -12.58
N SER A 63 -2.54 -18.14 -11.50
CA SER A 63 -2.86 -19.24 -10.60
C SER A 63 -2.85 -18.78 -9.15
N ALA A 64 -1.67 -18.55 -8.58
CA ALA A 64 -1.50 -18.13 -7.20
C ALA A 64 -1.57 -16.60 -7.04
N ILE A 65 -1.18 -15.85 -8.06
CA ILE A 65 -1.29 -14.38 -8.11
C ILE A 65 -1.96 -13.95 -9.43
N PRO A 66 -2.57 -12.75 -9.49
CA PRO A 66 -3.12 -12.21 -10.73
C PRO A 66 -2.06 -12.13 -11.85
N ARG A 67 -2.48 -12.17 -13.12
CA ARG A 67 -1.56 -11.82 -14.23
C ARG A 67 -1.35 -10.32 -14.30
N LEU A 68 -0.10 -9.90 -14.46
CA LEU A 68 0.22 -8.56 -14.92
C LEU A 68 -0.07 -8.49 -16.43
N ILE A 69 -1.05 -7.67 -16.81
CA ILE A 69 -1.47 -7.49 -18.20
C ILE A 69 -0.62 -6.41 -18.87
N LEU A 70 -0.45 -5.28 -18.20
CA LEU A 70 0.25 -4.12 -18.73
C LEU A 70 0.86 -3.27 -17.60
N ALA A 71 2.00 -2.66 -17.87
CA ALA A 71 2.56 -1.56 -17.08
C ALA A 71 2.54 -0.27 -17.93
N GLY A 72 2.22 0.86 -17.32
CA GLY A 72 2.11 2.13 -18.01
C GLY A 72 2.04 3.32 -17.06
N GLN A 73 1.45 4.40 -17.52
CA GLN A 73 1.21 5.61 -16.74
C GLN A 73 -0.29 5.88 -16.69
N PHE A 74 -0.77 6.30 -15.52
CA PHE A 74 -2.11 6.82 -15.38
C PHE A 74 -2.11 8.27 -15.89
N LEU A 75 -2.96 8.53 -16.87
CA LEU A 75 -3.21 9.87 -17.39
C LEU A 75 -4.42 10.42 -16.66
N PRO A 76 -4.23 11.29 -15.65
CA PRO A 76 -5.36 11.85 -14.94
C PRO A 76 -6.12 12.82 -15.86
N PRO A 77 -7.42 13.04 -15.62
CA PRO A 77 -8.26 13.92 -16.45
C PRO A 77 -7.94 15.42 -16.26
N ASP A 78 -7.13 15.76 -15.27
CA ASP A 78 -6.67 17.13 -14.96
C ASP A 78 -5.23 17.37 -15.44
N GLU A 79 -4.82 18.64 -15.52
CA GLU A 79 -3.47 19.07 -15.94
C GLU A 79 -2.43 18.88 -14.82
N ARG A 80 -2.41 17.72 -14.16
CA ARG A 80 -1.38 17.45 -13.16
C ARG A 80 -0.02 17.30 -13.83
N ALA A 81 0.99 17.91 -13.21
CA ALA A 81 2.38 17.79 -13.64
C ALA A 81 2.92 16.35 -13.48
N ILE A 82 2.33 15.57 -12.58
CA ILE A 82 2.75 14.20 -12.28
C ILE A 82 1.77 13.20 -12.90
N GLN A 83 2.32 12.29 -13.69
CA GLN A 83 1.62 11.12 -14.23
C GLN A 83 2.09 9.87 -13.49
N PRO A 84 1.32 9.37 -12.50
CA PRO A 84 1.79 8.26 -11.68
C PRO A 84 1.88 6.97 -12.51
N PRO A 85 2.87 6.10 -12.23
CA PRO A 85 2.93 4.81 -12.88
C PRO A 85 1.74 3.94 -12.48
N ALA A 86 1.33 3.04 -13.37
CA ALA A 86 0.16 2.20 -13.18
C ALA A 86 0.41 0.78 -13.70
N LEU A 87 -0.12 -0.19 -12.97
CA LEU A 87 -0.13 -1.60 -13.34
C LEU A 87 -1.56 -2.07 -13.55
N LEU A 88 -1.79 -2.78 -14.64
CA LEU A 88 -3.07 -3.39 -14.97
C LEU A 88 -2.98 -4.89 -14.71
N PHE A 89 -3.87 -5.38 -13.85
CA PHE A 89 -3.94 -6.79 -13.45
C PHE A 89 -5.19 -7.49 -13.96
N GLU A 90 -5.08 -8.80 -14.10
CA GLU A 90 -6.21 -9.70 -14.27
C GLU A 90 -7.17 -9.59 -13.08
N TYR A 91 -8.44 -9.35 -13.37
CA TYR A 91 -9.48 -9.37 -12.34
C TYR A 91 -9.80 -10.81 -11.94
N ILE A 92 -9.69 -11.11 -10.65
CA ILE A 92 -10.07 -12.40 -10.08
C ILE A 92 -11.42 -12.25 -9.36
N PRO A 93 -12.51 -12.85 -9.88
CA PRO A 93 -13.80 -12.87 -9.19
C PRO A 93 -13.63 -13.51 -7.80
N SER A 94 -13.89 -12.73 -6.76
CA SER A 94 -13.71 -13.13 -5.38
C SER A 94 -14.69 -12.40 -4.47
N ILE A 95 -14.76 -12.83 -3.21
CA ILE A 95 -15.55 -12.15 -2.18
C ILE A 95 -14.68 -11.12 -1.48
N SER A 96 -15.23 -9.93 -1.23
CA SER A 96 -14.57 -8.92 -0.43
C SER A 96 -14.32 -9.45 0.98
N LEU A 97 -13.18 -9.10 1.59
CA LEU A 97 -12.90 -9.44 2.99
C LEU A 97 -14.00 -8.97 3.95
N LEU A 98 -14.70 -7.89 3.61
CA LEU A 98 -15.83 -7.35 4.39
C LEU A 98 -17.05 -8.28 4.39
N ASP A 99 -17.22 -9.05 3.32
CA ASP A 99 -18.34 -9.98 3.15
C ASP A 99 -17.98 -11.40 3.62
N ILE A 100 -16.72 -11.63 4.02
CA ILE A 100 -16.29 -12.91 4.57
C ILE A 100 -16.80 -13.03 6.00
N THR A 101 -17.71 -13.98 6.24
CA THR A 101 -18.03 -14.33 7.62
C THR A 101 -16.80 -14.97 8.30
N PRO A 102 -16.52 -14.69 9.58
CA PRO A 102 -15.34 -15.22 10.28
C PRO A 102 -15.17 -16.74 10.22
N ARG A 103 -16.25 -17.49 9.97
CA ARG A 103 -16.23 -18.95 9.80
C ARG A 103 -15.52 -19.41 8.53
N HIS A 104 -15.41 -18.56 7.51
CA HIS A 104 -14.69 -18.86 6.27
C HIS A 104 -13.21 -18.47 6.31
N LEU A 105 -12.76 -17.78 7.36
CA LEU A 105 -11.34 -17.41 7.57
C LEU A 105 -10.52 -18.54 8.22
N LEU A 106 -11.18 -19.59 8.71
CA LEU A 106 -10.51 -20.76 9.28
C LEU A 106 -10.24 -21.77 8.16
N PRO A 107 -8.99 -22.23 7.99
CA PRO A 107 -8.72 -23.35 7.09
C PRO A 107 -9.53 -24.55 7.60
N SER A 108 -10.44 -25.07 6.77
CA SER A 108 -11.26 -26.25 7.08
C SER A 108 -10.43 -27.54 7.18
N SER A 109 -9.12 -27.46 7.05
CA SER A 109 -8.14 -28.55 7.18
C SER A 109 -7.22 -28.37 8.38
N ALA A 110 -7.72 -27.87 9.51
CA ALA A 110 -7.09 -28.08 10.81
C ALA A 110 -7.27 -29.54 11.28
N SER A 111 -6.83 -30.50 10.46
CA SER A 111 -6.76 -31.92 10.80
C SER A 111 -5.52 -32.54 10.17
N SER A 112 -4.34 -31.94 10.46
CA SER A 112 -3.02 -32.58 10.57
C SER A 112 -1.90 -31.63 10.13
N CYS A 113 -1.52 -30.69 10.99
CA CYS A 113 -0.15 -30.20 10.96
C CYS A 113 0.29 -29.95 12.40
N SER A 114 0.67 -31.03 13.07
CA SER A 114 1.45 -30.96 14.29
C SER A 114 2.86 -30.51 13.90
N GLN A 115 3.22 -29.30 14.28
CA GLN A 115 4.40 -28.97 15.10
C GLN A 115 5.00 -27.61 14.72
N SER A 116 5.07 -26.76 15.75
CA SER A 116 6.07 -25.71 15.98
C SER A 116 6.24 -24.63 14.92
N SER A 117 5.45 -23.57 15.04
CA SER A 117 6.05 -22.22 15.13
C SER A 117 5.08 -21.27 15.82
N LYS A 118 5.55 -20.57 16.86
CA LYS A 118 4.83 -19.47 17.51
C LYS A 118 4.78 -18.29 16.54
N ALA A 119 3.82 -18.27 15.63
CA ALA A 119 3.49 -17.07 14.87
C ALA A 119 2.45 -16.27 15.66
N SER A 120 2.94 -15.26 16.36
CA SER A 120 2.12 -14.24 17.02
C SER A 120 1.43 -13.40 15.93
N LEU A 121 0.16 -13.71 15.67
CA LEU A 121 -0.71 -12.91 14.81
C LEU A 121 -0.98 -11.57 15.51
N ARG A 122 -0.20 -10.54 15.15
CA ARG A 122 -0.58 -9.15 15.43
C ARG A 122 -1.62 -8.73 14.42
N MET A 123 -2.86 -8.71 14.88
CA MET A 123 -4.01 -8.13 14.17
C MET A 123 -3.80 -6.61 14.10
N ALA A 124 -3.61 -6.06 12.90
CA ALA A 124 -3.68 -4.63 12.69
C ALA A 124 -5.16 -4.24 12.60
N LEU A 125 -5.69 -3.64 13.67
CA LEU A 125 -6.97 -2.97 13.66
C LEU A 125 -6.80 -1.65 12.90
N PHE A 126 -7.21 -1.61 11.64
CA PHE A 126 -7.52 -0.34 10.98
C PHE A 126 -8.95 0.04 11.37
N THR A 127 -9.06 0.95 12.33
CA THR A 127 -10.31 1.65 12.62
C THR A 127 -10.39 2.84 11.69
N THR A 128 -11.24 2.77 10.67
CA THR A 128 -11.73 3.96 9.98
C THR A 128 -13.14 4.24 10.49
N THR A 129 -13.22 5.22 11.40
CA THR A 129 -14.45 5.93 11.72
C THR A 129 -14.92 6.67 10.47
N CYS A 130 -16.01 6.23 9.87
CA CYS A 130 -16.77 7.02 8.91
C CYS A 130 -17.67 8.00 9.67
N ARG A 131 -17.70 9.26 9.25
CA ARG A 131 -18.82 10.17 9.48
C ARG A 131 -19.28 10.72 8.15
#